data_AF-A0A1Q7IDV8-F1
#
_entry.id   AF-A0A1Q7IDV8-F1
#
_cell.length_a   1.000
_cell.length_b   1.000
_cell.length_c   1.000
_cell.angle_alpha   90.00
_cell.angle_beta   90.00
_cell.angle_gamma   90.00
#
_symmetry.space_group_name_H-M   'P 1'
#
loop_
_entity.id
_entity.type
_entity.pdbx_description
1 polymer ?
#
loop_
_entity_poly.entity_id
_entity_poly.type
_entity_poly.pdbx_seq_one_letter_code
_entity_poly.pdbx_strand_id
1 'polypeptide(L)'
;MANLVGMMLFVQVILGGSATVLQFPVIYHLVWGILTFVVLIVATVYAVREYGSRSTLFRVGIASIADYVVQVVLGVFALVLGPGVIVVVHLTNAFLLAVIVTYLISFADSADKASMIRPSGSPALR
;
A
#
# COMPACT_ATOMS: atom_id res chain seq x y z
N MET A 1 6.13 -4.89 9.10
CA MET A 1 6.00 -4.31 7.73
C MET A 1 4.60 -3.79 7.47
N ALA A 2 3.55 -4.61 7.66
CA ALA A 2 2.15 -4.23 7.42
C ALA A 2 1.72 -2.92 8.08
N ASN A 3 1.97 -2.79 9.39
CA ASN A 3 1.59 -1.60 10.17
C ASN A 3 2.30 -0.32 9.68
N LEU A 4 3.53 -0.43 9.16
CA LEU A 4 4.29 0.72 8.67
C LEU A 4 3.75 1.19 7.31
N VAL A 5 3.63 0.29 6.34
CA VAL A 5 3.10 0.61 4.99
C VAL A 5 1.70 1.22 5.12
N GLY A 6 0.84 0.60 5.93
CA GLY A 6 -0.50 1.10 6.17
C GLY A 6 -0.53 2.48 6.79
N MET A 7 0.24 2.71 7.86
CA MET A 7 0.36 4.04 8.47
C MET A 7 0.84 5.09 7.46
N MET A 8 1.83 4.76 6.64
CA MET A 8 2.35 5.69 5.63
C MET A 8 1.29 6.05 4.58
N LEU A 9 0.50 5.07 4.11
CA LEU A 9 -0.63 5.31 3.21
C LEU A 9 -1.70 6.20 3.86
N PHE A 10 -2.02 6.00 5.14
CA PHE A 10 -2.95 6.86 5.86
C PHE A 10 -2.43 8.29 6.00
N VAL A 11 -1.15 8.48 6.32
CA VAL A 11 -0.54 9.82 6.34
C VAL A 11 -0.59 10.45 4.95
N GLN A 12 -0.40 9.68 3.88
CA GLN A 12 -0.52 10.18 2.51
C GLN A 12 -1.93 10.70 2.20
N VAL A 13 -2.98 10.00 2.64
CA VAL A 13 -4.39 10.43 2.53
C VAL A 13 -4.60 11.74 3.27
N ILE A 14 -4.10 11.85 4.52
CA ILE A 14 -4.23 13.08 5.32
C ILE A 14 -3.55 14.24 4.61
N LEU A 15 -2.29 14.09 4.18
CA LEU A 15 -1.55 15.14 3.50
C LEU A 15 -2.22 15.57 2.19
N GLY A 16 -2.77 14.63 1.41
CA GLY A 16 -3.49 14.93 0.17
C GLY A 16 -4.82 15.65 0.42
N GLY A 17 -5.58 15.19 1.42
CA GLY A 17 -6.81 15.84 1.86
C GLY A 17 -6.56 17.25 2.40
N SER A 18 -5.53 17.43 3.23
CA SER A 18 -5.13 18.74 3.76
C SER A 18 -4.67 19.69 2.65
N ALA A 19 -3.94 19.21 1.64
CA ALA A 19 -3.55 20.04 0.50
C ALA A 19 -4.78 20.52 -0.29
N THR A 20 -5.79 19.66 -0.43
CA THR A 20 -7.01 19.97 -1.19
C THR A 20 -7.96 20.90 -0.41
N VAL A 21 -8.21 20.60 0.87
CA VAL A 21 -9.25 21.26 1.67
C VAL A 21 -8.72 22.47 2.45
N LEU A 22 -7.48 22.39 2.94
CA LEU A 22 -6.89 23.38 3.85
C LEU A 22 -5.82 24.25 3.17
N GLN A 23 -5.58 24.05 1.87
CA GLN A 23 -4.50 24.70 1.12
C GLN A 23 -3.12 24.45 1.76
N PHE A 24 -2.96 23.30 2.42
CA PHE A 24 -1.69 22.88 2.99
C PHE A 24 -0.66 22.66 1.86
N PRO A 25 0.63 22.96 2.05
CA PRO A 25 1.60 22.86 0.96
C PRO A 25 1.68 21.45 0.37
N VAL A 26 1.34 21.31 -0.91
CA VAL A 26 1.29 20.02 -1.63
C VAL A 26 2.65 19.30 -1.65
N ILE A 27 3.75 20.03 -1.48
CA ILE A 27 5.10 19.46 -1.44
C ILE A 27 5.25 18.38 -0.37
N TYR A 28 4.59 18.52 0.78
CA TYR A 28 4.65 17.51 1.84
C TYR A 28 3.97 16.20 1.42
N HIS A 29 2.82 16.29 0.72
CA HIS A 29 2.15 15.14 0.13
C HIS A 29 3.01 14.47 -0.96
N LEU A 30 3.72 15.24 -1.77
CA LEU A 30 4.59 14.69 -2.81
C LEU A 30 5.80 13.95 -2.22
N VAL A 31 6.51 14.58 -1.29
CA VAL A 31 7.68 13.99 -0.63
C VAL A 31 7.29 12.72 0.14
N TRP A 32 6.22 12.79 0.94
CA TRP A 32 5.73 11.63 1.67
C TRP A 32 5.24 10.52 0.74
N GLY A 33 4.64 10.88 -0.39
CA GLY A 33 4.21 9.92 -1.41
C GLY A 33 5.37 9.15 -2.03
N ILE A 34 6.49 9.81 -2.32
CA ILE A 34 7.69 9.14 -2.83
C ILE A 34 8.22 8.17 -1.77
N LEU A 35 8.33 8.60 -0.51
CA LEU A 35 8.81 7.75 0.58
C LEU A 35 7.90 6.53 0.79
N THR A 36 6.58 6.73 0.78
CA THR A 36 5.59 5.65 0.91
C THR A 36 5.72 4.62 -0.20
N PHE A 37 5.91 5.08 -1.44
CA PHE A 37 6.08 4.19 -2.58
C PHE A 37 7.37 3.37 -2.47
N VAL A 38 8.48 3.99 -2.07
CA VAL A 38 9.75 3.27 -1.84
C VAL A 38 9.59 2.20 -0.76
N VAL A 39 8.96 2.53 0.37
CA VAL A 39 8.74 1.56 1.46
C VAL A 39 7.83 0.42 1.01
N LEU A 40 6.80 0.69 0.20
CA LEU A 40 5.94 -0.35 -0.39
C LEU A 40 6.72 -1.30 -1.30
N ILE A 41 7.61 -0.78 -2.14
CA ILE A 41 8.50 -1.59 -2.98
C ILE A 41 9.41 -2.46 -2.12
N VAL A 42 10.09 -1.87 -1.14
CA VAL A 42 11.00 -2.60 -0.23
C VAL A 42 10.25 -3.69 0.53
N ALA A 43 9.04 -3.41 1.02
CA ALA A 43 8.19 -4.40 1.69
C ALA A 43 7.81 -5.56 0.76
N THR A 44 7.48 -5.26 -0.49
CA THR A 44 7.13 -6.27 -1.50
C THR A 44 8.34 -7.12 -1.89
N VAL A 45 9.51 -6.52 -2.04
CA VAL A 45 10.78 -7.24 -2.30
C VAL A 45 11.14 -8.12 -1.11
N TYR A 46 10.95 -7.64 0.12
CA TYR A 46 11.16 -8.45 1.32
C TYR A 46 10.20 -9.66 1.34
N ALA A 47 8.93 -9.45 1.01
CA ALA A 47 7.93 -10.52 0.98
C ALA A 47 8.30 -11.65 0.01
N VAL A 48 8.79 -11.35 -1.20
CA VAL A 48 9.22 -12.40 -2.15
C VAL A 48 10.49 -13.12 -1.70
N ARG A 49 11.42 -12.42 -1.04
CA ARG A 49 12.65 -13.05 -0.54
C ARG A 49 12.38 -14.01 0.60
N GLU A 50 11.47 -13.64 1.50
CA GLU A 50 11.16 -14.42 2.70
C GLU A 50 10.14 -15.55 2.43
N TYR A 51 9.06 -15.24 1.72
CA TYR A 51 7.92 -16.15 1.56
C TYR A 51 7.77 -16.70 0.13
N GLY A 52 8.61 -16.24 -0.80
CA GLY A 52 8.57 -16.66 -2.20
C GLY A 52 7.52 -15.92 -3.05
N SER A 53 7.61 -16.09 -4.37
CA SER A 53 6.77 -15.39 -5.36
C SER A 53 5.32 -15.87 -5.43
N ARG A 54 5.02 -17.01 -4.78
CA ARG A 54 3.65 -17.55 -4.68
C ARG A 54 2.94 -17.11 -3.40
N SER A 55 3.63 -16.46 -2.46
CA SER A 55 3.05 -15.97 -1.22
C SER A 55 1.92 -14.98 -1.47
N THR A 56 0.95 -14.97 -0.57
CA THR A 56 -0.17 -14.01 -0.66
C THR A 56 0.35 -12.60 -0.44
N LEU A 57 1.30 -12.43 0.47
CA LEU A 57 1.89 -11.14 0.81
C LEU A 57 2.59 -10.49 -0.39
N PHE A 58 3.36 -11.25 -1.16
CA PHE A 58 4.00 -10.73 -2.37
C PHE A 58 2.98 -10.31 -3.43
N ARG A 59 1.96 -11.14 -3.67
CA ARG A 59 0.91 -10.84 -4.66
C ARG A 59 0.11 -9.60 -4.31
N VAL A 60 -0.26 -9.46 -3.02
CA VAL A 60 -0.89 -8.24 -2.48
C VAL A 60 0.03 -7.04 -2.65
N GLY A 61 1.33 -7.19 -2.37
CA GLY A 61 2.32 -6.11 -2.56
C GLY A 61 2.40 -5.63 -4.01
N ILE A 62 2.45 -6.53 -4.99
CA ILE A 62 2.45 -6.18 -6.42
C ILE A 62 1.15 -5.48 -6.84
N ALA A 63 -0.01 -5.98 -6.41
CA ALA A 63 -1.29 -5.32 -6.68
C ALA A 63 -1.35 -3.91 -6.09
N SER A 64 -0.82 -3.74 -4.87
CA SER A 64 -0.73 -2.44 -4.19
C SER A 64 0.18 -1.47 -4.93
N ILE A 65 1.31 -1.93 -5.49
CA ILE A 65 2.21 -1.11 -6.31
C ILE A 65 1.49 -0.65 -7.59
N ALA A 66 0.77 -1.55 -8.27
CA ALA A 66 0.04 -1.21 -9.47
C ALA A 66 -1.03 -0.14 -9.22
N ASP A 67 -1.82 -0.30 -8.15
CA ASP A 67 -2.83 0.69 -7.75
C ASP A 67 -2.17 2.01 -7.31
N TYR A 68 -1.02 1.96 -6.63
CA TYR A 68 -0.26 3.18 -6.30
C TYR A 68 0.19 3.93 -7.57
N VAL A 69 0.59 3.23 -8.64
CA VAL A 69 0.93 3.88 -9.92
C VAL A 69 -0.30 4.58 -10.51
N VAL A 70 -1.48 3.94 -10.46
CA VAL A 70 -2.74 4.58 -10.86
C VAL A 70 -3.00 5.83 -10.03
N GLN A 71 -2.75 5.76 -8.71
CA GLN A 71 -2.89 6.90 -7.80
C GLN A 71 -1.99 8.08 -8.20
N VAL A 72 -0.74 7.82 -8.60
CA VAL A 72 0.19 8.85 -9.09
C VAL A 72 -0.33 9.49 -10.36
N VAL A 73 -0.81 8.70 -11.32
CA VAL A 73 -1.39 9.22 -12.58
C VAL A 73 -2.61 10.10 -12.29
N LEU A 74 -3.52 9.66 -11.42
CA LEU A 74 -4.66 10.45 -10.98
C LEU A 74 -4.22 11.76 -10.30
N GLY A 75 -3.15 11.72 -9.50
CA GLY A 75 -2.62 12.89 -8.81
C GLY A 75 -2.03 13.93 -9.76
N VAL A 76 -1.33 13.48 -10.80
CA VAL A 76 -0.83 14.37 -11.87
C VAL A 76 -1.99 15.02 -12.62
N PHE A 77 -3.02 14.25 -12.98
CA PHE A 77 -4.20 14.82 -13.63
C PHE A 77 -4.95 15.80 -12.72
N ALA A 78 -5.08 15.50 -11.43
CA ALA A 78 -5.66 16.41 -10.45
C ALA A 78 -4.88 17.73 -10.32
N LEU A 79 -3.55 17.68 -10.41
CA LEU A 79 -2.70 18.86 -10.39
C LEU A 79 -2.85 19.72 -11.64
N VAL A 80 -2.94 19.10 -12.82
CA VAL A 80 -2.99 19.79 -14.12
C VAL A 80 -4.38 20.32 -14.44
N LEU A 81 -5.43 19.52 -14.21
CA LEU A 81 -6.81 19.86 -14.56
C LEU A 81 -7.49 20.71 -13.48
N GLY A 82 -6.91 20.79 -12.28
CA GLY A 82 -7.44 21.54 -11.16
C GLY A 82 -8.65 20.87 -10.49
N PRO A 83 -9.36 21.61 -9.63
CA PRO A 83 -10.41 21.06 -8.79
C PRO A 83 -11.59 20.50 -9.61
N GLY A 84 -12.08 19.33 -9.21
CA GLY A 84 -13.21 18.68 -9.88
C GLY A 84 -13.32 17.19 -9.57
N VAL A 85 -14.03 16.46 -10.44
CA VAL A 85 -14.29 15.01 -10.28
C VAL A 85 -12.99 14.21 -10.13
N ILE A 86 -11.93 14.59 -10.85
CA ILE A 86 -10.64 13.90 -10.79
C ILE A 86 -10.01 13.95 -9.40
N VAL A 87 -10.16 15.06 -8.67
CA VAL A 87 -9.67 15.20 -7.30
C VAL A 87 -10.45 14.29 -6.35
N VAL A 88 -11.77 14.21 -6.52
CA VAL A 88 -12.61 13.31 -5.73
C VAL A 88 -12.21 11.85 -5.97
N VAL A 89 -12.07 11.45 -7.23
CA VAL A 89 -11.62 10.10 -7.61
C VAL A 89 -10.23 9.80 -7.03
N HIS A 90 -9.29 10.74 -7.12
CA HIS A 90 -7.96 10.61 -6.53
C HIS A 90 -8.03 10.41 -5.01
N LEU A 91 -8.78 11.24 -4.28
CA LEU A 91 -8.91 11.13 -2.82
C LEU A 91 -9.61 9.84 -2.38
N THR A 92 -10.67 9.44 -3.09
CA THR A 92 -11.39 8.20 -2.81
C THR A 92 -10.49 6.98 -3.05
N ASN A 93 -9.77 6.95 -4.18
CA ASN A 93 -8.86 5.84 -4.47
C ASN A 93 -7.71 5.78 -3.46
N ALA A 94 -7.13 6.92 -3.05
CA ALA A 94 -6.12 6.95 -1.98
C ALA A 94 -6.63 6.34 -0.67
N PHE A 95 -7.86 6.69 -0.27
CA PHE A 95 -8.46 6.16 0.96
C PHE A 95 -8.71 4.65 0.86
N LEU A 96 -9.26 4.18 -0.25
CA LEU A 96 -9.46 2.75 -0.50
C LEU A 96 -8.14 2.00 -0.50
N LEU A 97 -7.12 2.50 -1.20
CA LEU A 97 -5.77 1.96 -1.19
C LEU A 97 -5.24 1.87 0.24
N ALA A 98 -5.34 2.94 1.04
CA ALA A 98 -4.88 2.92 2.43
C ALA A 98 -5.59 1.85 3.27
N VAL A 99 -6.91 1.75 3.21
CA VAL A 99 -7.69 0.77 4.00
C VAL A 99 -7.43 -0.66 3.52
N ILE A 100 -7.58 -0.90 2.22
CA ILE A 100 -7.52 -2.23 1.62
C ILE A 100 -6.10 -2.78 1.71
N VAL A 101 -5.08 -2.01 1.36
CA VAL A 101 -3.69 -2.46 1.43
C VAL A 101 -3.27 -2.74 2.87
N THR A 102 -3.64 -1.87 3.81
CA THR A 102 -3.35 -2.12 5.24
C THR A 102 -3.95 -3.44 5.71
N TYR A 103 -5.23 -3.69 5.37
CA TYR A 103 -5.92 -4.91 5.74
C TYR A 103 -5.31 -6.13 5.06
N LEU A 104 -5.18 -6.11 3.73
CA LEU A 104 -4.67 -7.24 2.95
C LEU A 104 -3.23 -7.59 3.31
N ILE A 105 -2.34 -6.61 3.51
CA ILE A 105 -0.97 -6.88 3.94
C ILE A 105 -0.96 -7.46 5.36
N SER A 106 -1.81 -6.98 6.27
CA SER A 106 -1.89 -7.53 7.64
C SER A 106 -2.39 -8.98 7.68
N PHE A 107 -3.43 -9.30 6.89
CA PHE A 107 -3.94 -10.66 6.75
C PHE A 107 -2.95 -11.58 6.07
N ALA A 108 -2.33 -11.13 4.97
CA ALA A 108 -1.34 -11.91 4.24
C ALA A 108 -0.09 -12.19 5.09
N ASP A 109 0.44 -11.19 5.81
CA ASP A 109 1.58 -11.37 6.72
C ASP A 109 1.26 -12.38 7.83
N SER A 110 0.05 -12.33 8.39
CA SER A 110 -0.37 -13.28 9.43
C SER A 110 -0.51 -14.72 8.89
N ALA A 111 -1.10 -14.88 7.71
CA ALA A 111 -1.30 -16.19 7.08
C ALA A 111 0.03 -16.82 6.64
N ASP A 112 0.88 -16.04 6.00
CA ASP A 112 2.19 -16.52 5.52
C ASP A 112 3.09 -16.89 6.71
N LYS A 113 3.09 -16.10 7.80
CA LYS A 113 3.79 -16.48 9.05
C LYS A 113 3.26 -17.76 9.69
N ALA A 114 1.94 -17.93 9.78
CA ALA A 114 1.34 -19.15 10.32
C ALA A 114 1.72 -20.39 9.49
N SER A 115 1.87 -20.23 8.17
CA SER A 115 2.28 -21.31 7.27
C SER A 115 3.70 -21.81 7.53
N MET A 116 4.61 -20.93 7.97
CA MET A 116 6.00 -21.29 8.31
C MET A 116 6.13 -22.03 9.64
N ILE A 117 5.14 -21.90 10.53
CA ILE A 117 5.15 -22.52 11.87
C ILE A 117 4.61 -23.96 11.83
N ARG A 118 3.91 -24.38 10.77
CA ARG A 118 3.32 -25.73 10.68
C ARG A 118 4.46 -26.76 10.59
N PRO A 119 4.63 -27.66 11.59
CA PRO A 119 5.68 -28.65 11.55
C PRO A 119 5.43 -29.62 10.41
N SER A 120 6.46 -29.94 9.63
CA SER A 120 6.46 -30.98 8.60
C SER A 120 6.39 -32.42 9.16
N GLY A 121 5.91 -32.60 10.39
CA GLY A 121 6.01 -33.86 11.13
C GLY A 121 4.66 -34.35 11.64
N SER A 122 3.81 -34.86 10.74
CA SER A 122 3.02 -36.03 11.12
C SER A 122 3.90 -37.25 10.84
N PRO A 123 4.25 -38.08 11.85
CA PRO A 123 4.80 -39.39 11.55
C PRO A 123 3.74 -40.14 10.76
N ALA A 124 4.09 -40.56 9.56
CA ALA A 124 3.30 -41.55 8.85
C ALA A 124 3.32 -42.82 9.71
N LEU A 125 2.23 -43.08 10.43
CA LEU A 125 1.96 -44.39 11.01
C LEU A 125 1.71 -45.34 9.83
N ARG A 126 2.77 -46.06 9.45
CA ARG A 126 2.72 -47.30 8.67
C ARG A 126 3.06 -48.45 9.61
#